data_AF-A0A2K9PN53-F1
#
_entry.id   AF-A0A2K9PN53-F1
#
_cell.length_a   1.000
_cell.length_b   1.000
_cell.length_c   1.000
_cell.angle_alpha   90.00
_cell.angle_beta   90.00
_cell.angle_gamma   90.00
#
_symmetry.space_group_name_H-M   'P 1'
#
loop_
_entity.id
_entity.type
_entity.pdbx_description
1 polymer ?
#
loop_
_entity_poly.entity_id
_entity_poly.type
_entity_poly.pdbx_seq_one_letter_code
_entity_poly.pdbx_strand_id
1 'polypeptide(L)' 'MTYTERKIKEKHLLYLIENKMLVSIEKTANDFDCSKKTVRRMLASLREEGYNIVYCRAIHNYIIRK' A
#
# COMPACT_ATOMS: atom_id res chain seq x y z
N MET A 1 9.69 9.97 -10.55
CA MET A 1 9.78 9.43 -9.18
C MET A 1 11.17 8.87 -9.00
N THR A 2 11.95 9.47 -8.10
CA THR A 2 13.26 8.95 -7.73
C THR A 2 13.11 7.73 -6.81
N TYR A 3 14.14 6.89 -6.73
CA TYR A 3 14.14 5.68 -5.90
C TYR A 3 13.80 6.00 -4.42
N THR A 4 14.34 7.11 -3.92
CA THR A 4 14.17 7.55 -2.53
C THR A 4 12.72 7.91 -2.21
N GLU A 5 12.07 8.68 -3.08
CA GLU A 5 10.65 9.03 -2.93
C GLU A 5 9.76 7.79 -2.91
N ARG A 6 10.09 6.77 -3.70
CA ARG A 6 9.34 5.51 -3.74
C ARG A 6 9.40 4.79 -2.40
N LYS A 7 10.58 4.65 -1.81
CA LYS A 7 10.79 4.03 -0.50
C LYS A 7 10.05 4.77 0.62
N ILE A 8 10.01 6.11 0.57
CA ILE A 8 9.26 6.92 1.55
C ILE A 8 7.76 6.62 1.43
N LYS A 9 7.20 6.62 0.22
CA LYS A 9 5.79 6.30 0.00
C LYS A 9 5.46 4.84 0.34
N GLU A 10 6.37 3.89 0.11
CA GLU A 10 6.21 2.48 0.52
C GLU A 10 6.11 2.35 2.05
N LYS A 11 6.94 3.07 2.81
CA LYS A 11 6.84 3.11 4.28
C LYS A 11 5.53 3.75 4.74
N HIS A 12 5.12 4.85 4.13
CA HIS A 12 3.85 5.50 4.46
C HIS A 12 2.65 4.61 4.11
N LEU A 13 2.71 3.91 2.98
CA LEU A 13 1.71 2.92 2.57
C LEU A 13 1.58 1.79 3.61
N LEU A 14 2.71 1.27 4.09
CA LEU A 14 2.74 0.24 5.12
C LEU A 14 2.08 0.75 6.41
N TYR A 15 2.43 1.96 6.86
CA TYR A 15 1.82 2.59 8.02
C TYR A 15 0.29 2.71 7.89
N LEU A 16 -0.22 3.09 6.72
CA LEU A 16 -1.66 3.17 6.47
C LEU A 16 -2.35 1.79 6.54
N ILE A 17 -1.67 0.73 6.09
CA ILE A 17 -2.19 -0.64 6.14
C ILE A 17 -2.16 -1.18 7.57
N GLU A 18 -1.09 -0.92 8.33
CA GLU A 18 -0.99 -1.30 9.75
C GLU A 18 -2.09 -0.64 10.59
N ASN A 19 -2.38 0.63 10.33
CA ASN A 19 -3.45 1.36 10.99
C ASN A 19 -4.86 1.05 10.43
N LYS A 20 -4.98 0.09 9.49
CA LYS A 20 -6.25 -0.26 8.81
C LYS A 20 -6.97 0.93 8.15
N MET A 21 -6.23 2.00 7.85
CA MET A 21 -6.76 3.22 7.22
C MET A 21 -6.73 3.16 5.69
N LEU A 22 -6.13 2.11 5.11
CA LEU A 22 -6.08 1.94 3.67
C LEU A 22 -7.43 1.40 3.15
N VAL A 23 -8.33 2.33 2.88
CA VAL A 23 -9.70 2.05 2.41
C VAL A 23 -9.76 1.72 0.92
N SER A 24 -8.94 2.39 0.10
CA SER A 24 -8.94 2.15 -1.34
C SER A 24 -7.59 2.50 -1.97
N ILE A 25 -7.13 1.64 -2.88
CA ILE A 25 -5.97 1.90 -3.74
C ILE A 25 -6.16 3.20 -4.52
N GLU A 26 -7.39 3.53 -4.90
CA GLU A 26 -7.68 4.73 -5.70
C GLU A 26 -7.44 5.99 -4.87
N LYS A 27 -7.90 5.98 -3.62
CA LYS A 27 -7.68 7.10 -2.69
C LYS A 27 -6.20 7.27 -2.40
N THR A 28 -5.48 6.18 -2.13
CA THR A 28 -4.03 6.23 -1.90
C THR A 28 -3.25 6.66 -3.14
N ALA A 29 -3.70 6.25 -4.33
CA ALA A 29 -3.12 6.69 -5.59
C ALA A 29 -3.27 8.21 -5.77
N ASN A 30 -4.45 8.76 -5.49
CA ASN A 30 -4.69 10.21 -5.54
C ASN A 30 -3.89 10.96 -4.47
N ASP A 31 -3.87 10.47 -3.23
CA ASP A 31 -3.14 11.08 -2.11
C ASP A 31 -1.62 11.15 -2.38
N PHE A 32 -1.10 10.10 -3.00
CA PHE A 32 0.31 10.02 -3.38
C PHE A 32 0.62 10.69 -4.72
N ASP A 33 -0.38 11.22 -5.42
CA ASP A 33 -0.29 11.74 -6.78
C ASP A 33 0.43 10.74 -7.73
N CYS A 34 0.00 9.48 -7.66
CA CYS A 34 0.58 8.35 -8.37
C CYS A 34 -0.48 7.55 -9.12
N SER A 35 -0.09 6.83 -10.16
CA SER A 35 -1.00 5.87 -10.80
C SER A 35 -1.31 4.69 -9.87
N LYS A 36 -2.53 4.14 -9.95
CA LYS A 36 -2.93 2.89 -9.26
C LYS A 36 -1.95 1.74 -9.52
N LYS A 37 -1.36 1.70 -10.71
CA LYS A 37 -0.33 0.72 -11.10
C LYS A 37 0.93 0.81 -10.24
N THR A 38 1.33 2.03 -9.86
CA THR A 38 2.47 2.29 -8.98
C THR A 38 2.18 1.80 -7.57
N VAL A 39 0.99 2.10 -7.03
CA VAL A 39 0.58 1.60 -5.71
C VAL A 39 0.54 0.07 -5.68
N ARG A 40 0.03 -0.59 -6.74
CA ARG A 40 0.09 -2.05 -6.85
C ARG A 40 1.52 -2.61 -6.88
N ARG A 41 2.45 -1.91 -7.54
CA ARG A 41 3.88 -2.28 -7.52
C ARG A 41 4.48 -2.12 -6.13
N MET A 42 4.16 -1.04 -5.42
CA MET A 42 4.58 -0.83 -4.03
C MET A 42 4.05 -1.94 -3.10
N LEU A 43 2.78 -2.32 -3.25
CA LEU A 43 2.21 -3.46 -2.52
C LEU A 43 2.92 -4.78 -2.85
N ALA A 44 3.34 -4.97 -4.10
CA ALA A 44 4.13 -6.14 -4.50
C ALA A 44 5.51 -6.12 -3.83
N SER A 45 6.22 -4.98 -3.86
CA SER A 45 7.50 -4.81 -3.15
C SER A 45 7.36 -5.16 -1.66
N LEU A 46 6.32 -4.65 -0.99
CA LEU A 46 6.07 -4.92 0.42
C LEU A 46 5.79 -6.42 0.69
N ARG A 47 5.13 -7.11 -0.23
CA ARG A 47 4.95 -8.57 -0.14
C ARG A 47 6.25 -9.33 -0.29
N GLU A 48 7.11 -8.89 -1.21
CA GLU A 48 8.46 -9.45 -1.39
C GLU A 48 9.36 -9.17 -0.18
N GLU A 49 9.18 -8.04 0.50
CA GLU A 49 9.85 -7.71 1.77
C GLU A 49 9.37 -8.56 2.96
N GLY A 50 8.31 -9.38 2.79
CA GLY A 50 7.80 -10.32 3.80
C GLY A 50 6.52 -9.88 4.50
N TYR A 51 5.92 -8.76 4.10
CA TYR A 51 4.62 -8.33 4.65
C TYR A 51 3.47 -9.05 3.95
N ASN A 52 2.72 -9.86 4.70
CA ASN A 52 1.60 -10.62 4.13
C ASN A 52 0.34 -9.75 3.99
N ILE A 53 0.35 -8.85 2.99
CA ILE A 53 -0.72 -7.90 2.71
C ILE A 53 -1.81 -8.57 1.87
N VAL A 54 -2.98 -8.76 2.47
CA VAL A 54 -4.15 -9.38 1.86
C VAL A 54 -5.32 -8.40 1.80
N TYR A 55 -6.05 -8.45 0.70
CA TYR A 55 -7.30 -7.72 0.57
C TYR A 55 -8.43 -8.55 1.17
N CYS A 56 -9.08 -8.02 2.21
CA CYS A 56 -10.21 -8.68 2.84
C CYS A 56 -11.52 -8.13 2.27
N ARG A 57 -12.26 -9.00 1.55
CA ARG A 57 -13.55 -8.64 0.94
C ARG A 57 -14.63 -8.30 1.97
N ALA A 58 -14.59 -8.92 3.15
CA ALA A 58 -15.60 -8.72 4.20
C ALA A 58 -15.62 -7.28 4.74
N ILE A 59 -14.45 -6.63 4.80
CA ILE A 59 -14.27 -5.27 5.31
C ILE A 59 -13.90 -4.27 4.21
N HIS A 60 -13.83 -4.73 2.95
CA HIS A 60 -13.33 -3.97 1.79
C HIS A 60 -11.97 -3.27 2.00
N ASN A 61 -11.14 -3.76 2.93
CA ASN A 61 -9.88 -3.13 3.32
C ASN A 61 -8.67 -4.05 3.12
N TYR A 62 -7.50 -3.43 2.99
CA TYR A 62 -6.22 -4.13 3.02
C TYR A 62 -5.79 -4.34 4.47
N ILE A 63 -5.41 -5.58 4.79
CA ILE A 63 -4.93 -5.96 6.11
C ILE A 63 -3.61 -6.69 5.98
N ILE A 64 -2.73 -6.49 6.96
CA ILE A 64 -1.54 -7.32 7.15
C ILE A 64 -1.97 -8.50 8.01
N ARG A 65 -1.81 -9.72 7.47
CA ARG A 65 -2.03 -10.95 8.21
C ARG A 65 -0.68 -11.38 8.81
N LYS A 66 -0.59 -11.48 10.14
CA LYS A 66 0.55 -12.11 10.80
C LYS A 66 0.45 -13.63 10.68
#